data_AF-A0A349CSE3-F1
#
_entry.id   AF-A0A349CSE3-F1
#
_cell.length_a   1.000
_cell.length_b   1.000
_cell.length_c   1.000
_cell.angle_alpha   90.00
_cell.angle_beta   90.00
_cell.angle_gamma   90.00
#
_symmetry.space_group_name_H-M   'P 1'
#
loop_
_entity.id
_entity.type
_entity.pdbx_description
1 polymer ?
#
loop_
_entity_poly.entity_id
_entity_poly.type
_entity_poly.pdbx_seq_one_letter_code
_entity_poly.pdbx_strand_id
1 'polypeptide(L)'
;LWMSVVAAAGVTLGIAAVGWMIGVIVGAALGLIMQRSRLAEWGLLPWIVLSQIVPLIAFAPVVNAIGNQIDRDVMPWPQWLSVAVIASYLAFFPVAVGMLRGLAAPDPIHVDLMRSYSAGYWSTLWRLRLPAAVPHLLPALRLAAANAVLGAVVAEVSIGMRG
;
A
#
# COMPACT_ATOMS: atom_id res chain seq x y z
N LEU A 1 -13.98 24.82 -19.76
CA LEU A 1 -12.74 24.03 -19.99
C LEU A 1 -11.92 23.89 -18.71
N TRP A 2 -11.48 24.98 -18.06
CA TRP A 2 -10.71 24.86 -16.81
C TRP A 2 -11.49 24.24 -15.64
N MET A 3 -12.78 24.57 -15.47
CA MET A 3 -13.62 23.99 -14.42
C MET A 3 -13.81 22.48 -14.55
N SER A 4 -13.97 21.98 -15.78
CA SER A 4 -14.12 20.54 -16.04
C SER A 4 -12.82 19.78 -15.78
N VAL A 5 -11.67 20.38 -16.09
CA VAL A 5 -10.36 19.78 -15.78
C VAL A 5 -10.14 19.70 -14.26
N VAL A 6 -10.47 20.77 -13.53
CA VAL A 6 -10.33 20.79 -12.06
C VAL A 6 -11.27 19.78 -11.40
N ALA A 7 -12.52 19.69 -11.88
CA ALA A 7 -13.47 18.70 -11.38
C ALA A 7 -12.97 17.27 -11.59
N ALA A 8 -12.52 16.93 -12.81
CA ALA A 8 -11.98 15.61 -13.13
C ALA A 8 -10.73 15.28 -12.30
N ALA A 9 -9.81 16.24 -12.18
CA ALA A 9 -8.63 16.07 -11.33
C ALA A 9 -9.00 15.81 -9.86
N GLY A 10 -10.04 16.47 -9.35
CA GLY A 10 -10.56 16.25 -8.01
C GLY A 10 -11.09 14.83 -7.80
N VAL A 11 -11.82 14.28 -8.80
CA VAL A 11 -12.32 12.90 -8.77
C VAL A 11 -11.16 11.91 -8.78
N THR A 12 -10.23 12.00 -9.72
CA THR A 12 -9.07 11.11 -9.81
C THR A 12 -8.22 11.17 -8.55
N LEU A 13 -7.97 12.36 -8.00
CA LEU A 13 -7.25 12.53 -6.73
C LEU A 13 -7.98 11.90 -5.55
N GLY A 14 -9.31 12.02 -5.50
CA GLY A 14 -10.14 11.38 -4.47
C GLY A 14 -10.01 9.85 -4.52
N ILE A 15 -10.11 9.27 -5.71
CA ILE A 15 -9.96 7.82 -5.91
C ILE A 15 -8.53 7.37 -5.58
N ALA A 16 -7.52 8.12 -6.02
CA ALA A 16 -6.12 7.87 -5.71
C ALA A 16 -5.85 7.94 -4.20
N ALA A 17 -6.46 8.87 -3.47
CA ALA A 17 -6.32 8.99 -2.02
C ALA A 17 -6.92 7.79 -1.28
N VAL A 18 -8.08 7.29 -1.72
CA VAL A 18 -8.67 6.05 -1.18
C VAL A 18 -7.76 4.85 -1.47
N GLY A 19 -7.30 4.70 -2.71
CA GLY A 19 -6.37 3.63 -3.09
C GLY A 19 -5.06 3.70 -2.30
N TRP A 20 -4.50 4.89 -2.14
CA TRP A 20 -3.31 5.12 -1.31
C TRP A 20 -3.55 4.68 0.13
N MET A 21 -4.66 5.06 0.74
CA MET A 21 -4.99 4.68 2.11
C MET A 21 -5.09 3.15 2.28
N ILE A 22 -5.76 2.47 1.35
CA ILE A 22 -5.84 1.00 1.33
C ILE A 22 -4.45 0.39 1.20
N GLY A 23 -3.64 0.88 0.26
CA GLY A 23 -2.28 0.41 0.03
C GLY A 23 -1.38 0.63 1.25
N VAL A 24 -1.54 1.76 1.95
CA VAL A 24 -0.81 2.06 3.19
C VAL A 24 -1.17 1.06 4.29
N ILE A 25 -2.47 0.80 4.51
CA ILE A 25 -2.93 -0.15 5.53
C ILE A 25 -2.42 -1.56 5.22
N VAL A 26 -2.61 -2.02 3.99
CA VAL A 26 -2.17 -3.35 3.54
C VAL A 26 -0.65 -3.48 3.61
N GLY A 27 0.08 -2.50 3.08
CA GLY A 27 1.54 -2.50 3.11
C GLY A 27 2.10 -2.47 4.53
N ALA A 28 1.57 -1.61 5.40
CA ALA A 28 1.98 -1.53 6.79
C ALA A 28 1.70 -2.83 7.56
N ALA A 29 0.53 -3.45 7.31
CA ALA A 29 0.18 -4.75 7.89
C ALA A 29 1.15 -5.85 7.44
N LEU A 30 1.47 -5.93 6.14
CA LEU A 30 2.46 -6.88 5.61
C LEU A 30 3.84 -6.65 6.23
N GLY A 31 4.32 -5.42 6.27
CA GLY A 31 5.60 -5.08 6.89
C GLY A 31 5.66 -5.46 8.37
N LEU A 32 4.57 -5.28 9.12
CA LEU A 32 4.45 -5.69 10.51
C LEU A 32 4.49 -7.22 10.67
N ILE A 33 3.74 -7.95 9.83
CA ILE A 33 3.71 -9.43 9.84
C ILE A 33 5.10 -9.99 9.52
N MET A 34 5.77 -9.44 8.51
CA MET A 34 7.13 -9.84 8.12
C MET A 34 8.13 -9.56 9.23
N GLN A 35 8.03 -8.41 9.89
CA GLN A 35 8.91 -8.08 11.00
C GLN A 35 8.70 -9.03 12.21
N ARG A 36 7.50 -9.58 12.40
CA ARG A 36 7.19 -10.45 13.54
C ARG A 36 8.00 -11.75 13.52
N SER A 37 8.29 -12.31 12.35
CA SER A 37 9.03 -13.57 12.22
C SER A 37 9.85 -13.65 10.92
N ARG A 38 11.06 -14.21 11.01
CA ARG A 38 11.92 -14.42 9.83
C ARG A 38 11.29 -15.31 8.77
N LEU A 39 10.46 -16.27 9.19
CA LEU A 39 9.73 -17.14 8.27
C LEU A 39 8.70 -16.36 7.45
N ALA A 40 7.96 -15.44 8.08
CA ALA A 40 7.01 -14.58 7.37
C ALA A 40 7.73 -13.63 6.41
N GLU A 41 8.87 -13.06 6.81
CA GLU A 41 9.70 -12.25 5.93
C GLU A 41 10.16 -13.04 4.69
N TRP A 42 10.79 -14.20 4.89
CA TRP A 42 11.28 -15.03 3.78
C TRP A 42 10.16 -15.59 2.90
N GLY A 43 9.00 -15.89 3.49
CA GLY A 43 7.84 -16.36 2.77
C GLY A 43 7.18 -15.26 1.93
N LEU A 44 7.00 -14.05 2.47
CA LEU A 44 6.25 -12.97 1.83
C LEU A 44 7.11 -12.10 0.90
N LEU A 45 8.40 -11.88 1.19
CA LEU A 45 9.27 -11.05 0.37
C LEU A 45 9.27 -11.43 -1.12
N PRO A 46 9.41 -12.72 -1.50
CA PRO A 46 9.38 -13.13 -2.90
C PRO A 46 8.06 -12.74 -3.58
N TRP A 47 6.92 -12.95 -2.91
CA TRP A 47 5.60 -12.60 -3.47
C TRP A 47 5.42 -11.09 -3.63
N ILE A 48 5.89 -10.31 -2.67
CA ILE A 48 5.87 -8.83 -2.72
C ILE A 48 6.78 -8.31 -3.84
N VAL A 49 7.88 -8.98 -4.15
CA VAL A 49 8.75 -8.60 -5.28
C VAL A 49 8.12 -9.03 -6.61
N LEU A 50 7.55 -10.24 -6.67
CA LEU A 50 6.87 -10.75 -7.86
C LEU A 50 5.69 -9.88 -8.30
N SER A 51 4.96 -9.27 -7.36
CA SER A 51 3.86 -8.34 -7.70
C SER A 51 4.35 -7.16 -8.55
N GLN A 52 5.58 -6.70 -8.39
CA GLN A 52 6.11 -5.57 -9.17
C GLN A 52 6.37 -5.92 -10.64
N ILE A 53 6.35 -7.20 -11.01
CA ILE A 53 6.57 -7.67 -12.37
C ILE A 53 5.27 -7.60 -13.20
N VAL A 54 4.11 -7.52 -12.53
CA VAL A 54 2.82 -7.51 -13.21
C VAL A 54 2.65 -6.22 -14.04
N PRO A 55 2.45 -6.32 -15.37
CA PRO A 55 2.25 -5.15 -16.21
C PRO A 55 0.93 -4.44 -15.86
N LEU A 56 1.02 -3.18 -15.45
CA LEU A 56 -0.14 -2.42 -14.98
C LEU A 56 -1.26 -2.31 -16.01
N ILE A 57 -0.90 -2.11 -17.28
CA ILE A 57 -1.85 -1.96 -18.39
C ILE A 57 -2.66 -3.25 -18.60
N ALA A 58 -2.04 -4.42 -18.41
CA ALA A 58 -2.72 -5.71 -18.50
C ALA A 58 -3.50 -6.05 -17.22
N PHE A 59 -3.06 -5.51 -16.07
CA PHE A 59 -3.70 -5.74 -14.77
C PHE A 59 -5.06 -5.05 -14.63
N ALA A 60 -5.17 -3.81 -15.13
CA ALA A 60 -6.39 -3.01 -15.01
C ALA A 60 -7.67 -3.70 -15.54
N PRO A 61 -7.71 -4.26 -16.76
CA PRO A 61 -8.89 -4.96 -17.25
C PRO A 61 -9.21 -6.24 -16.47
N VAL A 62 -8.19 -6.94 -15.95
CA VAL A 62 -8.39 -8.15 -15.11
C VAL A 62 -9.10 -7.80 -13.82
N VAL A 63 -8.65 -6.75 -13.11
CA VAL A 63 -9.31 -6.28 -11.88
C VAL A 63 -10.76 -5.86 -12.16
N ASN A 64 -11.00 -5.16 -13.27
CA ASN A 64 -12.35 -4.77 -13.66
C ASN A 64 -13.25 -5.98 -13.97
N ALA A 65 -12.74 -6.97 -14.69
CA ALA A 65 -13.46 -8.18 -15.04
C ALA A 65 -13.85 -8.99 -13.79
N ILE A 66 -12.91 -9.15 -12.84
CA ILE A 66 -13.18 -9.81 -11.56
C ILE A 66 -14.26 -9.05 -10.78
N GLY A 67 -14.16 -7.73 -10.72
CA GLY A 67 -15.16 -6.89 -10.07
C GLY A 67 -16.57 -7.04 -10.66
N ASN A 68 -16.68 -7.16 -11.98
CA ASN A 68 -17.95 -7.35 -12.66
C ASN A 68 -18.57 -8.74 -12.46
N GLN A 69 -17.78 -9.74 -12.08
CA GLN A 69 -18.24 -11.10 -11.78
C GLN A 69 -18.78 -11.23 -10.35
N ILE A 70 -18.50 -10.25 -9.47
CA ILE A 70 -19.07 -10.22 -8.12
C ILE A 70 -20.55 -9.83 -8.25
N ASP A 71 -21.43 -10.66 -7.67
CA ASP A 71 -22.87 -10.46 -7.72
C ASP A 71 -23.24 -9.04 -7.24
N ARG A 72 -23.75 -8.23 -8.17
CA ARG A 72 -24.09 -6.83 -7.93
C ARG A 72 -25.21 -6.64 -6.90
N ASP A 73 -26.01 -7.69 -6.69
CA ASP A 73 -27.13 -7.70 -5.75
C ASP A 73 -26.66 -7.84 -4.30
N VAL A 74 -25.46 -8.39 -4.05
CA VAL A 74 -24.91 -8.59 -2.70
C VAL A 74 -23.85 -7.55 -2.36
N MET A 75 -22.98 -7.19 -3.32
CA MET A 75 -21.99 -6.12 -3.14
C MET A 75 -21.78 -5.37 -4.47
N PRO A 76 -22.23 -4.11 -4.60
CA PRO A 76 -22.00 -3.34 -5.80
C PRO A 76 -20.50 -3.13 -6.00
N TRP A 77 -19.98 -3.49 -7.18
CA TRP A 77 -18.60 -3.22 -7.57
C TRP A 77 -18.56 -2.06 -8.59
N PRO A 78 -18.49 -0.81 -8.12
CA PRO A 78 -18.45 0.34 -9.02
C PRO A 78 -17.06 0.45 -9.66
N GLN A 79 -17.03 1.06 -10.85
CA GLN A 79 -15.81 1.25 -11.64
C GLN A 79 -14.68 1.95 -10.86
N TRP A 80 -15.00 2.96 -10.04
CA TRP A 80 -14.03 3.67 -9.19
C TRP A 80 -13.34 2.78 -8.16
N LEU A 81 -13.99 1.70 -7.72
CA LEU A 81 -13.38 0.75 -6.78
C LEU A 81 -12.26 -0.04 -7.46
N SER A 82 -12.44 -0.45 -8.73
CA SER A 82 -11.37 -1.08 -9.51
C SER A 82 -10.14 -0.17 -9.63
N VAL A 83 -10.36 1.13 -9.88
CA VAL A 83 -9.27 2.12 -9.94
C VAL A 83 -8.61 2.30 -8.58
N ALA A 84 -9.38 2.37 -7.49
CA ALA A 84 -8.84 2.43 -6.14
C ALA A 84 -8.01 1.18 -5.78
N VAL A 85 -8.45 -0.02 -6.19
CA VAL A 85 -7.69 -1.27 -6.00
C VAL A 85 -6.38 -1.23 -6.78
N ILE A 86 -6.39 -0.77 -8.03
CA ILE A 86 -5.17 -0.66 -8.83
C ILE A 86 -4.22 0.41 -8.27
N ALA A 87 -4.73 1.56 -7.83
CA ALA A 87 -3.94 2.57 -7.12
C ALA A 87 -3.34 2.01 -5.82
N SER A 88 -4.11 1.22 -5.06
CA SER A 88 -3.63 0.55 -3.85
C SER A 88 -2.53 -0.49 -4.14
N TYR A 89 -2.64 -1.19 -5.27
CA TYR A 89 -1.65 -2.15 -5.75
C TYR A 89 -0.30 -1.48 -6.02
N LEU A 90 -0.30 -0.25 -6.49
CA LEU A 90 0.95 0.50 -6.71
C LEU A 90 1.49 1.13 -5.43
N ALA A 91 0.60 1.46 -4.50
CA ALA A 91 0.94 2.09 -3.23
C ALA A 91 1.46 1.09 -2.19
N PHE A 92 1.00 -0.16 -2.16
CA PHE A 92 1.33 -1.07 -1.05
C PHE A 92 2.80 -1.46 -1.01
N PHE A 93 3.45 -1.68 -2.17
CA PHE A 93 4.82 -2.18 -2.25
C PHE A 93 5.84 -1.28 -1.52
N PRO A 94 5.95 0.02 -1.86
CA PRO A 94 6.90 0.89 -1.17
C PRO A 94 6.59 0.99 0.32
N VAL A 95 5.31 0.96 0.73
CA VAL A 95 4.92 0.98 2.15
C VAL A 95 5.32 -0.32 2.85
N ALA A 96 5.10 -1.48 2.26
CA ALA A 96 5.47 -2.77 2.83
C ALA A 96 6.97 -2.87 3.08
N VAL A 97 7.77 -2.54 2.07
CA VAL A 97 9.23 -2.55 2.17
C VAL A 97 9.74 -1.49 3.13
N GLY A 98 9.17 -0.28 3.08
CA GLY A 98 9.50 0.82 3.98
C GLY A 98 9.20 0.50 5.44
N MET A 99 8.05 -0.13 5.71
CA MET A 99 7.65 -0.56 7.05
C MET A 99 8.56 -1.67 7.57
N LEU A 100 8.84 -2.71 6.77
CA LEU A 100 9.75 -3.78 7.17
C LEU A 100 11.13 -3.23 7.55
N ARG A 101 11.72 -2.42 6.66
CA ARG A 101 13.04 -1.81 6.89
C ARG A 101 13.03 -0.87 8.07
N GLY A 102 11.99 -0.04 8.20
CA GLY A 102 11.86 0.90 9.31
C GLY A 102 11.71 0.21 10.66
N LEU A 103 10.88 -0.84 10.75
CA LEU A 103 10.73 -1.59 12.00
C LEU A 103 11.99 -2.39 12.37
N ALA A 104 12.87 -2.67 11.41
CA ALA A 104 14.17 -3.30 11.61
C ALA A 104 15.33 -2.31 11.82
N ALA A 105 15.08 -1.00 11.72
CA ALA A 105 16.09 0.05 11.80
C ALA A 105 16.74 0.29 13.19
N PRO A 106 16.09 0.04 14.35
CA PRO A 106 16.72 0.27 15.64
C PRO A 106 18.04 -0.48 15.81
N ASP A 107 19.03 0.19 16.39
CA ASP A 107 20.29 -0.44 16.78
C ASP A 107 20.04 -1.64 17.72
N PRO A 108 20.74 -2.77 17.54
CA PRO A 108 20.71 -3.90 18.47
C PRO A 108 20.82 -3.51 19.95
N ILE A 109 21.64 -2.51 20.29
CA ILE A 109 21.79 -2.03 21.67
C ILE A 109 20.46 -1.54 22.26
N HIS A 110 19.67 -0.77 21.50
CA HIS A 110 18.37 -0.31 21.99
C HIS A 110 17.38 -1.47 22.19
N VAL A 111 17.46 -2.50 21.36
CA VAL A 111 16.63 -3.70 21.49
C VAL A 111 17.03 -4.51 22.72
N ASP A 112 18.33 -4.62 23.01
CA ASP A 112 18.85 -5.30 24.19
C ASP A 112 18.55 -4.55 25.49
N LEU A 113 18.49 -3.20 25.46
CA LEU A 113 17.97 -2.39 26.56
C LEU A 113 16.49 -2.72 26.86
N MET A 114 15.64 -2.80 25.83
CA MET A 114 14.23 -3.18 26.02
C MET A 114 14.11 -4.60 26.61
N ARG A 115 14.96 -5.54 26.19
CA ARG A 115 15.02 -6.89 26.77
C ARG A 115 15.46 -6.87 28.23
N SER A 116 16.44 -6.05 28.59
CA SER A 116 16.92 -5.89 29.96
C SER A 116 15.83 -5.32 30.89
N TYR A 117 14.94 -4.49 30.34
CA TYR A 117 13.75 -4.01 31.04
C TYR A 117 12.56 -4.99 31.00
N SER A 118 12.77 -6.24 30.59
CA SER A 118 11.71 -7.25 30.43
C SER A 118 10.53 -6.79 29.55
N ALA A 119 10.79 -5.86 28.61
CA ALA A 119 9.75 -5.34 27.76
C ALA A 119 9.34 -6.36 26.69
N GLY A 120 8.04 -6.67 26.65
CA GLY A 120 7.47 -7.56 25.64
C GLY A 120 7.51 -6.99 24.22
N TYR A 121 7.19 -7.83 23.23
CA TYR A 121 7.21 -7.47 21.81
C TYR A 121 6.41 -6.19 21.49
N TRP A 122 5.19 -6.07 22.04
CA TRP A 122 4.32 -4.91 21.79
C TRP A 122 4.90 -3.61 22.37
N SER A 123 5.52 -3.69 23.56
CA SER A 123 6.20 -2.54 24.15
C SER A 123 7.36 -2.09 23.27
N THR A 124 8.19 -3.03 22.83
CA THR A 124 9.30 -2.78 21.91
C THR A 124 8.82 -2.28 20.54
N LEU A 125 7.70 -2.76 20.04
CA LEU A 125 7.11 -2.30 18.79
C LEU A 125 6.70 -0.83 18.87
N TRP A 126 5.87 -0.48 19.86
CA TRP A 126 5.30 0.86 19.98
C TRP A 126 6.28 1.91 20.50
N ARG A 127 7.20 1.54 21.41
CA ARG A 127 8.10 2.49 22.07
C ARG A 127 9.47 2.63 21.39
N LEU A 128 9.90 1.63 20.62
CA LEU A 128 11.22 1.65 19.96
C LEU A 128 11.11 1.54 18.44
N ARG A 129 10.49 0.47 17.93
CA ARG A 129 10.53 0.17 16.49
C ARG A 129 9.68 1.12 15.65
N LEU A 130 8.47 1.46 16.06
CA LEU A 130 7.59 2.38 15.33
C LEU A 130 8.15 3.81 15.26
N PRO A 131 8.63 4.42 16.36
CA PRO A 131 9.30 5.71 16.30
C PRO A 131 10.56 5.71 15.41
N ALA A 132 11.37 4.66 15.51
CA ALA A 132 12.56 4.51 14.66
C ALA A 132 12.23 4.23 13.18
N ALA A 133 11.03 3.75 12.87
CA ALA A 133 10.59 3.49 11.51
C ALA A 133 10.18 4.77 10.76
N VAL A 134 9.85 5.86 11.46
CA VAL A 134 9.33 7.11 10.86
C VAL A 134 10.24 7.65 9.73
N PRO A 135 11.57 7.73 9.87
CA PRO A 135 12.44 8.21 8.80
C PRO A 135 12.44 7.33 7.54
N HIS A 136 12.10 6.05 7.67
CA HIS A 136 11.96 5.11 6.55
C HIS A 136 10.54 5.13 5.97
N LEU A 137 9.53 5.33 6.80
CA LEU A 137 8.13 5.37 6.40
C LEU A 137 7.79 6.64 5.63
N LEU A 138 8.32 7.81 6.02
CA LEU A 138 7.98 9.06 5.34
C LEU A 138 8.34 9.06 3.84
N PRO A 139 9.55 8.66 3.41
CA PRO A 139 9.87 8.50 2.00
C PRO A 139 9.00 7.45 1.30
N ALA A 140 8.73 6.32 1.96
CA ALA A 140 7.91 5.25 1.43
C ALA A 140 6.45 5.70 1.19
N LEU A 141 5.87 6.44 2.13
CA LEU A 141 4.51 6.99 2.03
C LEU A 141 4.41 8.04 0.91
N ARG A 142 5.42 8.89 0.74
CA ARG A 142 5.50 9.87 -0.36
C ARG A 142 5.57 9.17 -1.72
N LEU A 143 6.42 8.15 -1.83
CA LEU A 143 6.52 7.34 -3.05
C LEU A 143 5.20 6.62 -3.33
N ALA A 144 4.57 6.04 -2.30
CA ALA A 144 3.27 5.40 -2.41
C ALA A 144 2.18 6.36 -2.90
N ALA A 145 2.19 7.62 -2.45
CA ALA A 145 1.21 8.62 -2.87
C ALA A 145 1.36 8.95 -4.36
N ALA A 146 2.59 9.16 -4.83
CA ALA A 146 2.86 9.36 -6.25
C ALA A 146 2.43 8.13 -7.09
N ASN A 147 2.75 6.94 -6.60
CA ASN A 147 2.38 5.68 -7.25
C ASN A 147 0.85 5.47 -7.30
N ALA A 148 0.12 5.87 -6.26
CA ALA A 148 -1.34 5.78 -6.24
C ALA A 148 -1.98 6.68 -7.30
N VAL A 149 -1.49 7.91 -7.45
CA VAL A 149 -1.95 8.85 -8.49
C VAL A 149 -1.65 8.27 -9.88
N LEU A 150 -0.44 7.76 -10.10
CA LEU A 150 -0.08 7.09 -11.35
C LEU A 150 -0.99 5.89 -11.64
N GLY A 151 -1.23 5.05 -10.63
CA GLY A 151 -2.11 3.90 -10.73
C GLY A 151 -3.55 4.29 -11.08
N ALA A 152 -4.07 5.35 -10.47
CA ALA A 152 -5.41 5.85 -10.74
C ALA A 152 -5.56 6.32 -12.20
N VAL A 153 -4.63 7.16 -12.67
CA VAL A 153 -4.64 7.68 -14.05
C VAL A 153 -4.54 6.55 -15.07
N VAL A 154 -3.61 5.62 -14.88
CA VAL A 154 -3.45 4.48 -15.81
C VAL A 154 -4.68 3.59 -15.82
N ALA A 155 -5.29 3.34 -14.66
CA ALA A 155 -6.48 2.52 -14.55
C ALA A 155 -7.72 3.17 -15.19
N GLU A 156 -7.93 4.48 -14.97
CA GLU A 156 -9.01 5.24 -15.62
C GLU A 156 -8.91 5.16 -17.15
N VAL A 157 -7.70 5.39 -17.68
CA VAL A 157 -7.44 5.29 -19.13
C VAL A 157 -7.65 3.87 -19.65
N SER A 158 -7.19 2.85 -18.92
CA SER A 158 -7.28 1.45 -19.36
C SER A 158 -8.71 0.90 -19.33
N ILE A 159 -9.54 1.38 -18.41
CA ILE A 159 -10.92 0.91 -18.20
C ILE A 159 -11.94 1.81 -18.93
N GLY A 160 -11.51 2.99 -19.41
CA GLY A 160 -12.40 3.96 -20.07
C GLY A 160 -13.30 4.71 -19.09
N MET A 161 -12.90 4.82 -17.81
CA MET A 161 -13.64 5.60 -16.83
C MET A 161 -13.31 7.09 -17.01
N ARG A 162 -14.34 7.93 -16.96
CA ARG A 162 -14.17 9.39 -17.01
C ARG A 162 -14.11 9.93 -15.58
N GLY A 163 -13.04 10.68 -15.29
CA GLY A 163 -12.95 11.55 -14.12
C GLY A 163 -13.86 12.76 -14.24
#